data_AF-A0A9E3MIN3-F1
#
_entry.id   AF-A0A9E3MIN3-F1
#
_cell.length_a   1.000
_cell.length_b   1.000
_cell.length_c   1.000
_cell.angle_alpha   90.00
_cell.angle_beta   90.00
_cell.angle_gamma   90.00
#
_symmetry.space_group_name_H-M   'P 1'
#
loop_
_entity.id
_entity.type
_entity.pdbx_description
1 polymer ?
#
loop_
_entity_poly.entity_id
_entity_poly.type
_entity_poly.pdbx_seq_one_letter_code
_entity_poly.pdbx_strand_id
1 'polypeptide(L)'
;MNSKLLVAGLLLAAGLQGSPLWGQTANASGIDSSARQNSLAEGRRLFEESSDDAGESTLQSLNRHAMGSGPGQMEIAMNLLRVAFACKESNDEKTAHRVAMRALAHLDVAERKLGSNERALASIYQIRGVISERLLGTTAEAVKNYQAALKHQPENKSVQAKLAQIGAVENQVGGDTK
;
A
#
# COMPACT_ATOMS: atom_id res chain seq x y z
N MET A 1 6.10 30.59 56.35
CA MET A 1 5.18 29.50 55.98
C MET A 1 3.94 30.14 55.40
N ASN A 2 3.68 29.97 54.10
CA ASN A 2 2.39 30.26 53.48
C ASN A 2 2.30 29.49 52.16
N SER A 3 1.38 28.53 52.16
CA SER A 3 1.01 27.64 51.07
C SER A 3 0.34 28.42 49.94
N LYS A 4 0.77 28.19 48.70
CA LYS A 4 -0.02 28.53 47.51
C LYS A 4 -0.44 27.24 46.82
N LEU A 5 -1.71 26.89 47.02
CA LEU A 5 -2.47 26.00 46.15
C LEU A 5 -2.51 26.59 44.74
N LEU A 6 -2.30 25.75 43.73
CA LEU A 6 -2.69 26.02 42.35
C LEU A 6 -3.50 24.80 41.87
N VAL A 7 -4.82 24.99 41.83
CA VAL A 7 -5.77 24.18 41.10
C VAL A 7 -6.15 24.97 39.85
N ALA A 8 -5.76 24.46 38.69
CA ALA A 8 -6.31 24.76 37.37
C ALA A 8 -5.63 23.75 36.44
N GLY A 9 -6.29 23.02 35.55
CA GLY A 9 -7.67 22.99 35.10
C GLY A 9 -7.62 22.01 33.93
N LEU A 10 -8.40 20.95 34.05
CA LEU A 10 -8.54 19.88 33.08
C LEU A 10 -9.06 20.45 31.75
N LEU A 11 -8.33 20.27 30.64
CA LEU A 11 -8.89 20.45 29.30
C LEU A 11 -8.59 19.20 28.48
N LEU A 12 -9.66 18.45 28.23
CA LEU A 12 -9.71 17.29 27.35
C LEU A 12 -9.27 17.68 25.94
N ALA A 13 -8.19 17.08 25.46
CA ALA A 13 -7.95 16.92 24.04
C ALA A 13 -8.51 15.55 23.61
N ALA A 14 -9.79 15.53 23.22
CA ALA A 14 -10.40 14.39 22.58
C ALA A 14 -10.10 14.40 21.07
N GLY A 15 -9.59 13.28 20.57
CA GLY A 15 -10.03 12.70 19.30
C GLY A 15 -9.44 13.26 18.00
N LEU A 16 -8.43 12.57 17.47
CA LEU A 16 -8.47 11.85 16.18
C LEU A 16 -7.04 11.43 15.81
N GLN A 17 -6.51 10.43 16.52
CA GLN A 17 -5.37 9.67 16.03
C GLN A 17 -5.87 8.75 14.91
N GLY A 18 -5.72 9.22 13.67
CA GLY A 18 -5.75 8.35 12.51
C GLY A 18 -4.49 7.49 12.52
N SER A 19 -4.54 6.34 13.17
CA SER A 19 -3.49 5.34 13.06
C SER A 19 -3.42 4.85 11.61
N PRO A 20 -2.26 4.93 10.91
CA PRO A 20 -2.12 4.30 9.62
C PRO A 20 -2.28 2.78 9.77
N LEU A 21 -3.11 2.21 8.89
CA LEU A 21 -3.54 0.81 8.86
C LEU A 21 -2.43 -0.19 8.46
N TRP A 22 -1.17 0.12 8.79
CA TRP A 22 0.00 -0.72 8.51
C TRP A 22 0.96 -0.69 9.69
N GLY A 23 0.56 -1.33 10.79
CA GLY A 23 1.43 -1.44 11.95
C GLY A 23 0.77 -2.20 13.08
N GLN A 24 0.87 -3.53 13.04
CA GLN A 24 1.24 -4.39 14.19
C GLN A 24 0.94 -5.86 13.89
N THR A 25 1.94 -6.55 13.34
CA THR A 25 2.31 -7.88 13.83
C THR A 25 3.83 -7.99 13.71
N ALA A 26 4.55 -7.76 14.81
CA ALA A 26 5.98 -8.09 14.85
C ALA A 26 6.41 -8.41 16.29
N ASN A 27 6.08 -9.63 16.73
CA ASN A 27 7.02 -10.42 17.51
C ASN A 27 7.83 -11.29 16.52
N ALA A 28 8.53 -10.63 15.60
CA ALA A 28 9.59 -11.24 14.80
C ALA A 28 10.89 -10.59 15.26
N SER A 29 11.89 -11.40 15.60
CA SER A 29 13.18 -11.01 16.18
C SER A 29 13.79 -9.81 15.44
N GLY A 30 14.27 -8.80 16.19
CA GLY A 30 14.74 -7.51 15.65
C GLY A 30 15.90 -7.56 14.65
N ILE A 31 16.46 -8.73 14.36
CA ILE A 31 17.45 -8.94 13.30
C ILE A 31 16.76 -9.05 11.92
N ASP A 32 15.62 -9.73 11.83
CA ASP A 32 14.87 -9.95 10.58
C ASP A 32 14.27 -8.63 10.03
N SER A 33 13.87 -7.73 10.93
CA SER A 33 13.36 -6.40 10.55
C SER A 33 14.42 -5.51 9.92
N SER A 34 15.65 -5.54 10.44
CA SER A 34 16.76 -4.71 9.95
C SER A 34 17.23 -5.14 8.56
N ALA A 35 17.40 -6.44 8.32
CA ALA A 35 17.79 -6.98 7.02
C ALA A 35 16.72 -6.69 5.94
N ARG A 36 15.44 -6.78 6.32
CA ARG A 36 14.34 -6.42 5.44
C ARG A 36 14.35 -4.93 5.09
N GLN A 37 14.57 -4.05 6.06
CA GLN A 37 14.68 -2.61 5.83
C GLN A 37 15.85 -2.27 4.91
N ASN A 38 17.02 -2.89 5.14
CA ASN A 38 18.20 -2.69 4.29
C ASN A 38 17.94 -3.12 2.85
N SER A 39 17.27 -4.25 2.63
CA SER A 39 16.94 -4.73 1.29
C SER A 39 15.91 -3.84 0.58
N LEU A 40 14.95 -3.27 1.31
CA LEU A 40 13.99 -2.31 0.77
C LEU A 40 14.69 -0.98 0.39
N ALA A 41 15.59 -0.50 1.24
CA ALA A 41 16.37 0.71 0.98
C ALA A 41 17.31 0.53 -0.23
N GLU A 42 17.99 -0.61 -0.31
CA GLU A 42 18.86 -0.95 -1.43
C GLU A 42 18.07 -1.13 -2.72
N GLY A 43 16.94 -1.85 -2.67
CA GLY A 43 16.04 -1.97 -3.81
C GLY A 43 15.59 -0.60 -4.33
N ARG A 44 15.21 0.32 -3.43
CA ARG A 44 14.88 1.71 -3.79
C ARG A 44 16.04 2.41 -4.47
N ARG A 45 17.25 2.39 -3.87
CA ARG A 45 18.45 3.03 -4.44
C ARG A 45 18.71 2.54 -5.87
N LEU A 46 18.60 1.24 -6.10
CA LEU A 46 18.77 0.64 -7.43
C LEU A 46 17.72 1.13 -8.44
N PHE A 47 16.46 1.29 -8.03
CA PHE A 47 15.43 1.87 -8.90
C PHE A 47 15.67 3.36 -9.21
N GLU A 48 16.19 4.14 -8.25
CA GLU A 48 16.58 5.53 -8.47
C GLU A 48 17.73 5.63 -9.49
N GLU A 49 18.66 4.67 -9.44
CA GLU A 49 19.74 4.50 -10.41
C GLU A 49 19.30 3.86 -11.74
N SER A 50 17.99 3.65 -11.94
CA SER A 50 17.41 2.98 -13.12
C SER A 50 17.95 1.55 -13.37
N SER A 51 18.45 0.91 -12.31
CA SER A 51 18.88 -0.49 -12.29
C SER A 51 17.71 -1.39 -11.89
N ASP A 52 16.61 -1.28 -12.64
CA ASP A 52 15.30 -1.83 -12.25
C ASP A 52 15.33 -3.35 -12.00
N ASP A 53 16.07 -4.12 -12.81
CA ASP A 53 16.19 -5.58 -12.63
C ASP A 53 16.97 -5.96 -11.36
N ALA A 54 18.03 -5.22 -11.05
CA ALA A 54 18.79 -5.43 -9.82
C ALA A 54 17.96 -5.03 -8.58
N GLY A 55 17.22 -3.93 -8.69
CA GLY A 55 16.28 -3.49 -7.66
C GLY A 55 15.24 -4.56 -7.37
N GLU A 56 14.60 -5.11 -8.41
CA GLU A 56 13.64 -6.18 -8.24
C GLU A 56 14.26 -7.47 -7.69
N SER A 57 15.42 -7.90 -8.21
CA SER A 57 16.14 -9.08 -7.70
C SER A 57 16.47 -8.94 -6.21
N THR A 58 16.83 -7.73 -5.77
CA THR A 58 17.06 -7.43 -4.35
C THR A 58 15.78 -7.64 -3.54
N LEU A 59 14.65 -7.15 -4.03
CA LEU A 59 13.35 -7.32 -3.37
C LEU A 59 12.82 -8.76 -3.40
N GLN A 60 13.19 -9.55 -4.41
CA GLN A 60 12.83 -10.96 -4.51
C GLN A 60 13.50 -11.81 -3.41
N SER A 61 14.68 -11.41 -2.93
CA SER A 61 15.36 -12.08 -1.81
C SER A 61 14.56 -12.07 -0.50
N LEU A 62 13.56 -11.16 -0.38
CA LEU A 62 12.67 -11.05 0.77
C LEU A 62 11.47 -11.99 0.72
N ASN A 63 11.29 -12.73 -0.37
CA ASN A 63 10.19 -13.65 -0.54
C ASN A 63 10.38 -14.89 0.34
N ARG A 64 9.28 -15.36 0.91
CA ARG A 64 9.22 -16.66 1.58
C ARG A 64 8.69 -17.74 0.66
N HIS A 65 7.88 -17.36 -0.31
CA HIS A 65 7.32 -18.29 -1.29
C HIS A 65 8.23 -18.44 -2.50
N ALA A 66 8.15 -19.61 -3.13
CA ALA A 66 8.93 -19.91 -4.32
C ALA A 66 8.76 -18.86 -5.41
N MET A 67 9.89 -18.45 -6.01
CA MET A 67 9.89 -17.55 -7.16
C MET A 67 9.07 -18.18 -8.30
N GLY A 68 8.18 -17.37 -8.89
CA GLY A 68 7.27 -17.84 -9.94
C GLY A 68 5.99 -18.54 -9.46
N SER A 69 5.76 -18.70 -8.16
CA SER A 69 4.45 -19.12 -7.61
C SER A 69 3.48 -17.93 -7.51
N GLY A 70 2.16 -18.18 -7.52
CA GLY A 70 1.17 -17.11 -7.31
C GLY A 70 1.41 -16.29 -6.03
N PRO A 71 1.57 -16.93 -4.86
CA PRO A 71 1.91 -16.23 -3.62
C PRO A 71 3.26 -15.49 -3.68
N GLY A 72 4.27 -16.09 -4.33
CA GLY A 72 5.58 -15.43 -4.52
C GLY A 72 5.48 -14.16 -5.36
N GLN A 73 4.65 -14.16 -6.41
CA GLN A 73 4.39 -12.98 -7.23
C GLN A 73 3.68 -11.88 -6.45
N MET A 74 2.72 -12.23 -5.57
CA MET A 74 2.12 -11.26 -4.66
C MET A 74 3.13 -10.66 -3.67
N GLU A 75 4.06 -11.46 -3.14
CA GLU A 75 5.10 -10.94 -2.23
C GLU A 75 6.01 -9.93 -2.93
N ILE A 76 6.40 -10.18 -4.20
CA ILE A 76 7.19 -9.23 -5.00
C ILE A 76 6.39 -7.95 -5.22
N ALA A 77 5.13 -8.06 -5.68
CA ALA A 77 4.27 -6.90 -5.89
C ALA A 77 4.14 -6.03 -4.63
N MET A 78 4.02 -6.64 -3.46
CA MET A 78 3.95 -5.93 -2.18
C MET A 78 5.27 -5.28 -1.78
N ASN A 79 6.42 -5.88 -2.09
CA ASN A 79 7.72 -5.25 -1.85
C ASN A 79 7.95 -4.06 -2.80
N LEU A 80 7.63 -4.23 -4.08
CA LEU A 80 7.66 -3.15 -5.07
C LEU A 80 6.72 -2.00 -4.67
N LEU A 81 5.52 -2.30 -4.19
CA LEU A 81 4.57 -1.29 -3.72
C LEU A 81 5.15 -0.43 -2.59
N ARG A 82 5.85 -1.04 -1.63
CA ARG A 82 6.53 -0.31 -0.55
C ARG A 82 7.59 0.64 -1.08
N VAL A 83 8.40 0.17 -2.04
CA VAL A 83 9.41 1.02 -2.69
C VAL A 83 8.76 2.15 -3.48
N ALA A 84 7.71 1.88 -4.24
CA ALA A 84 6.99 2.89 -5.02
C ALA A 84 6.43 4.00 -4.12
N PHE A 85 5.85 3.65 -2.97
CA PHE A 85 5.42 4.64 -1.97
C PHE A 85 6.59 5.44 -1.39
N ALA A 86 7.70 4.80 -1.05
CA ALA A 86 8.88 5.50 -0.54
C ALA A 86 9.48 6.49 -1.57
N CYS A 87 9.50 6.11 -2.85
CA CYS A 87 9.88 7.02 -3.93
C CYS A 87 8.92 8.21 -4.02
N LYS A 88 7.60 7.96 -3.96
CA LYS A 88 6.58 9.02 -4.00
C LYS A 88 6.70 9.97 -2.80
N GLU A 89 6.91 9.45 -1.59
CA GLU A 89 7.14 10.24 -0.38
C GLU A 89 8.41 11.10 -0.48
N SER A 90 9.37 10.67 -1.29
CA SER A 90 10.61 11.41 -1.59
C SER A 90 10.47 12.33 -2.81
N ASN A 91 9.25 12.56 -3.32
CA ASN A 91 8.94 13.31 -4.54
C ASN A 91 9.58 12.78 -5.84
N ASP A 92 10.06 11.53 -5.85
CA ASP A 92 10.49 10.86 -7.09
C ASP A 92 9.31 10.15 -7.75
N GLU A 93 8.44 10.95 -8.37
CA GLU A 93 7.24 10.45 -9.05
C GLU A 93 7.57 9.54 -10.23
N LYS A 94 8.67 9.82 -10.94
CA LYS A 94 9.08 9.05 -12.12
C LYS A 94 9.47 7.64 -11.72
N THR A 95 10.26 7.48 -10.67
CA THR A 95 10.65 6.16 -10.16
C THR A 95 9.46 5.47 -9.48
N ALA A 96 8.65 6.19 -8.70
CA ALA A 96 7.42 5.65 -8.12
C ALA A 96 6.51 5.04 -9.19
N HIS A 97 6.31 5.73 -10.32
CA HIS A 97 5.51 5.26 -11.45
C HIS A 97 6.10 3.98 -12.07
N ARG A 98 7.40 3.95 -12.37
CA ARG A 98 8.05 2.74 -12.94
C ARG A 98 7.92 1.52 -12.03
N VAL A 99 8.19 1.71 -10.74
CA VAL A 99 8.11 0.63 -9.75
C VAL A 99 6.67 0.15 -9.57
N ALA A 100 5.69 1.07 -9.60
CA ALA A 100 4.27 0.74 -9.56
C ALA A 100 3.82 -0.11 -10.76
N MET A 101 4.28 0.23 -11.96
CA MET A 101 4.00 -0.55 -13.17
C MET A 101 4.56 -1.97 -13.10
N ARG A 102 5.76 -2.14 -12.53
CA ARG A 102 6.31 -3.48 -12.24
C ARG A 102 5.45 -4.24 -11.23
N ALA A 103 5.01 -3.58 -10.15
CA ALA A 103 4.13 -4.22 -9.17
C ALA A 103 2.84 -4.75 -9.82
N LEU A 104 2.23 -3.98 -10.73
CA LEU A 104 1.07 -4.42 -11.52
C LEU A 104 1.38 -5.67 -12.36
N ALA A 105 2.52 -5.72 -13.04
CA ALA A 105 2.91 -6.87 -13.84
C ALA A 105 3.00 -8.16 -13.00
N HIS A 106 3.53 -8.09 -11.77
CA HIS A 106 3.53 -9.23 -10.86
C HIS A 106 2.13 -9.63 -10.38
N LEU A 107 1.23 -8.67 -10.15
CA LEU A 107 -0.16 -8.95 -9.80
C LEU A 107 -0.90 -9.68 -10.93
N ASP A 108 -0.61 -9.33 -12.20
CA ASP A 108 -1.15 -10.03 -13.36
C ASP A 108 -0.71 -11.50 -13.40
N VAL A 109 0.57 -11.76 -13.10
CA VAL A 109 1.09 -13.14 -13.02
C VAL A 109 0.49 -13.88 -11.82
N ALA A 110 0.36 -13.21 -10.67
CA ALA A 110 -0.23 -13.77 -9.47
C ALA A 110 -1.68 -14.20 -9.69
N GLU A 111 -2.49 -13.34 -10.31
CA GLU A 111 -3.90 -13.62 -10.65
C GLU A 111 -4.03 -14.89 -11.47
N ARG A 112 -3.24 -15.01 -12.56
CA ARG A 112 -3.27 -16.20 -13.43
C ARG A 112 -2.88 -17.49 -12.69
N LYS A 113 -2.02 -17.40 -11.68
CA LYS A 113 -1.49 -18.56 -10.95
C LYS A 113 -2.35 -18.97 -9.75
N LEU A 114 -3.04 -18.03 -9.13
CA LEU A 114 -3.87 -18.28 -7.96
C LEU A 114 -5.26 -18.81 -8.34
N GLY A 115 -5.64 -18.70 -9.62
CA GLY A 115 -6.86 -19.30 -10.15
C GLY A 115 -8.10 -18.76 -9.41
N SER A 116 -9.00 -19.65 -9.01
CA SER A 116 -10.28 -19.33 -8.35
C SER A 116 -10.18 -19.11 -6.83
N ASN A 117 -9.00 -18.74 -6.31
CA ASN A 117 -8.88 -18.37 -4.90
C ASN A 117 -9.46 -16.98 -4.67
N GLU A 118 -10.75 -16.93 -4.34
CA GLU A 118 -11.54 -15.70 -4.13
C GLU A 118 -10.84 -14.70 -3.20
N ARG A 119 -10.29 -15.16 -2.06
CA ARG A 119 -9.62 -14.28 -1.11
C ARG A 119 -8.34 -13.67 -1.68
N ALA A 120 -7.59 -14.45 -2.44
CA ALA A 120 -6.38 -13.96 -3.09
C ALA A 120 -6.71 -13.00 -4.24
N LEU A 121 -7.73 -13.30 -5.04
CA LEU A 121 -8.24 -12.42 -6.09
C LEU A 121 -8.71 -11.09 -5.51
N ALA A 122 -9.52 -11.10 -4.43
CA ALA A 122 -9.94 -9.91 -3.72
C ALA A 122 -8.75 -9.05 -3.29
N SER A 123 -7.70 -9.68 -2.75
CA SER A 123 -6.47 -9.00 -2.34
C SER A 123 -5.72 -8.38 -3.52
N ILE A 124 -5.59 -9.11 -4.64
CA ILE A 124 -4.96 -8.60 -5.86
C ILE A 124 -5.68 -7.35 -6.36
N TYR A 125 -7.01 -7.42 -6.49
CA TYR A 125 -7.81 -6.30 -6.97
C TYR A 125 -7.77 -5.11 -6.01
N GLN A 126 -7.76 -5.36 -4.70
CA GLN A 126 -7.56 -4.29 -3.72
C GLN A 126 -6.20 -3.60 -3.90
N ILE A 127 -5.11 -4.36 -4.10
CA ILE A 127 -3.77 -3.79 -4.30
C ILE A 127 -3.70 -3.00 -5.61
N ARG A 128 -4.28 -3.51 -6.72
CA ARG A 128 -4.37 -2.76 -7.98
C ARG A 128 -5.12 -1.43 -7.81
N GLY A 129 -6.20 -1.43 -7.03
CA GLY A 129 -6.96 -0.23 -6.70
C GLY A 129 -6.09 0.81 -5.99
N VAL A 130 -5.31 0.38 -5.01
CA VAL A 130 -4.35 1.25 -4.29
C VAL A 130 -3.30 1.83 -5.22
N ILE A 131 -2.72 1.02 -6.11
CA ILE A 131 -1.72 1.48 -7.08
C ILE A 131 -2.33 2.55 -8.01
N SER A 132 -3.50 2.26 -8.56
CA SER A 132 -4.21 3.17 -9.49
C SER A 132 -4.53 4.51 -8.81
N GLU A 133 -5.11 4.46 -7.61
CA GLU A 133 -5.50 5.65 -6.83
C GLU A 133 -4.29 6.47 -6.40
N ARG A 134 -3.28 5.81 -5.82
CA ARG A 134 -2.26 6.50 -5.03
C ARG A 134 -0.95 6.71 -5.77
N LEU A 135 -0.65 5.95 -6.82
CA LEU A 135 0.63 6.02 -7.52
C LEU A 135 0.47 6.45 -8.98
N LEU A 136 -0.62 6.06 -9.65
CA LEU A 136 -0.84 6.38 -11.07
C LEU A 136 -1.81 7.53 -11.31
N GLY A 137 -2.63 7.89 -10.31
CA GLY A 137 -3.63 8.96 -10.44
C GLY A 137 -4.84 8.58 -11.30
N THR A 138 -5.10 7.29 -11.50
CA THR A 138 -6.18 6.79 -12.35
C THR A 138 -7.41 6.43 -11.50
N THR A 139 -8.18 7.43 -11.06
CA THR A 139 -9.35 7.23 -10.18
C THR A 139 -10.37 6.23 -10.76
N ALA A 140 -10.66 6.30 -12.05
CA ALA A 140 -11.59 5.37 -12.70
C ALA A 140 -11.11 3.91 -12.64
N GLU A 141 -9.81 3.67 -12.83
CA GLU A 141 -9.22 2.33 -12.70
C GLU A 141 -9.20 1.87 -11.25
N ALA A 142 -8.94 2.78 -10.31
CA ALA A 142 -9.02 2.47 -8.89
C ALA A 142 -10.41 1.97 -8.50
N VAL A 143 -11.47 2.70 -8.90
CA VAL A 143 -12.87 2.31 -8.66
C VAL A 143 -13.16 0.94 -9.27
N LYS A 144 -12.78 0.72 -10.53
CA LYS A 144 -12.98 -0.58 -11.20
C LYS A 144 -12.33 -1.72 -10.43
N ASN A 145 -11.10 -1.53 -9.97
CA ASN A 145 -10.36 -2.54 -9.20
C ASN A 145 -10.98 -2.77 -7.81
N TYR A 146 -11.35 -1.73 -7.08
CA TYR A 146 -12.03 -1.89 -5.80
C TYR A 146 -13.40 -2.58 -5.94
N GLN A 147 -14.17 -2.27 -6.97
CA GLN A 147 -15.41 -2.99 -7.27
C GLN A 147 -15.14 -4.47 -7.59
N ALA A 148 -14.08 -4.78 -8.35
CA ALA A 148 -13.69 -6.15 -8.63
C ALA A 148 -13.29 -6.89 -7.33
N ALA A 149 -12.59 -6.24 -6.40
CA ALA A 149 -12.27 -6.82 -5.10
C ALA A 149 -13.53 -7.18 -4.31
N LEU A 150 -14.56 -6.32 -4.32
CA LEU A 150 -15.84 -6.59 -3.65
C LEU A 150 -16.69 -7.68 -4.32
N LYS A 151 -16.48 -7.98 -5.61
CA LYS A 151 -17.15 -9.14 -6.23
C LYS A 151 -16.68 -10.47 -5.62
N HIS A 152 -15.39 -10.54 -5.28
CA HIS A 152 -14.79 -11.72 -4.65
C HIS A 152 -14.96 -11.72 -3.13
N GLN A 153 -14.99 -10.54 -2.50
CA GLN A 153 -15.19 -10.39 -1.06
C GLN A 153 -16.13 -9.22 -0.71
N PRO A 154 -17.46 -9.43 -0.77
CA PRO A 154 -18.45 -8.37 -0.58
C PRO A 154 -18.39 -7.67 0.77
N GLU A 155 -17.98 -8.37 1.83
CA GLU A 155 -17.91 -7.89 3.20
C GLU A 155 -16.61 -7.15 3.57
N ASN A 156 -15.73 -6.92 2.59
CA ASN A 156 -14.46 -6.20 2.83
C ASN A 156 -14.71 -4.71 3.11
N LYS A 157 -14.88 -4.39 4.40
CA LYS A 157 -15.15 -3.02 4.90
C LYS A 157 -14.09 -2.01 4.50
N SER A 158 -12.83 -2.42 4.35
CA SER A 158 -11.75 -1.51 3.95
C SER A 158 -11.94 -1.02 2.52
N VAL A 159 -12.28 -1.93 1.61
CA VAL A 159 -12.56 -1.60 0.20
C VAL A 159 -13.86 -0.80 0.08
N GLN A 160 -14.89 -1.14 0.85
CA GLN A 160 -16.14 -0.35 0.89
C GLN A 160 -15.87 1.10 1.33
N ALA A 161 -15.07 1.29 2.39
CA ALA A 161 -14.68 2.62 2.85
C ALA A 161 -13.89 3.40 1.80
N LYS A 162 -13.02 2.72 1.04
CA LYS A 162 -12.25 3.34 -0.05
C LYS A 162 -13.15 3.83 -1.19
N LEU A 163 -14.12 3.02 -1.63
CA LEU A 163 -15.08 3.44 -2.65
C LEU A 163 -15.95 4.62 -2.17
N ALA A 164 -16.40 4.60 -0.91
CA ALA A 164 -17.17 5.69 -0.34
C ALA A 164 -16.35 7.00 -0.30
N GLN A 165 -15.07 6.91 0.07
CA GLN A 165 -14.16 8.06 0.06
C GLN A 165 -14.00 8.66 -1.35
N ILE A 166 -13.79 7.82 -2.37
CA ILE A 166 -13.64 8.30 -3.75
C ILE A 166 -14.92 8.99 -4.24
N GLY A 167 -16.09 8.37 -4.02
CA GLY A 167 -17.36 8.95 -4.44
C GLY A 167 -17.70 10.27 -3.71
N ALA A 168 -17.28 10.43 -2.45
CA ALA A 168 -17.45 11.69 -1.74
C ALA A 168 -16.62 12.84 -2.35
N VAL A 169 -15.40 12.55 -2.81
CA VAL A 169 -14.53 13.55 -3.49
C VAL A 169 -15.12 13.97 -4.84
N GLU A 170 -15.61 13.01 -5.63
CA GLU A 170 -16.23 13.32 -6.93
C GLU A 170 -17.46 14.24 -6.80
N ASN A 171 -18.28 14.01 -5.77
CA ASN A 171 -19.45 14.85 -5.49
C ASN A 171 -19.09 16.26 -5.01
N GLN A 172 -17.95 16.45 -4.35
CA GLN A 172 -17.47 17.76 -3.92
C GLN A 172 -16.92 18.57 -5.11
N VAL A 173 -16.12 17.95 -5.97
CA VAL A 173 -15.54 18.62 -7.16
C VAL A 173 -16.61 18.96 -8.20
N GLY A 174 -17.65 18.12 -8.34
CA GLY A 174 -18.78 18.39 -9.24
C GLY A 174 -19.81 19.41 -8.72
N GLY A 175 -19.76 19.76 -7.44
CA GLY A 175 -20.69 20.70 -6.79
C GLY A 175 -20.33 22.17 -6.99
N ASP A 176 -19.06 22.48 -7.27
CA ASP A 176 -18.53 23.86 -7.31
C ASP A 176 -18.60 24.53 -8.70
N THR A 177 -19.32 23.94 -9.67
CA THR A 177 -19.41 24.45 -11.06
C THR A 177 -20.81 24.86 -11.50
N LYS A 178 -21.71 25.22 -10.57
CA LYS A 178 -23.03 25.78 -10.91
C LYS A 178 -23.17 27.25 -10.54
#